data_AF-I9KA72-F1
#
_entry.id   AF-I9KA72-F1
#
_cell.length_a   1.000
_cell.length_b   1.000
_cell.length_c   1.000
_cell.angle_alpha   90.00
_cell.angle_beta   90.00
_cell.angle_gamma   90.00
#
_symmetry.space_group_name_H-M   'P 1'
#
loop_
_entity.id
_entity.type
_entity.pdbx_description
1 polymer ?
#
loop_
_entity_poly.entity_id
_entity_poly.type
_entity_poly.pdbx_seq_one_letter_code
_entity_poly.pdbx_strand_id
1 'polypeptide(L)'
;MPIPLAWLVLIGIAGVAAAVLITTWTKVLHWATESFLPWVEEYLPELASATRSAFVAVDKVASPVLAATKKAWWELRQWLLKQVIDIERLSNSTRWVVRITSWVREGLDAFDTEPAIRRVVTEQVISHEDLPQEVREQLLRTGTASHTFDATAVRDSELGLET
;
A
#
# COMPACT_ATOMS: atom_id res chain seq x y z
N MET A 1 -11.20 30.21 -1.87
CA MET A 1 -11.56 29.83 -3.26
C MET A 1 -11.63 28.31 -3.30
N PRO A 2 -12.71 27.70 -3.80
CA PRO A 2 -12.81 26.23 -3.87
C PRO A 2 -11.72 25.70 -4.81
N ILE A 3 -10.93 24.75 -4.33
CA ILE A 3 -9.92 24.07 -5.13
C ILE A 3 -10.68 23.33 -6.25
N PRO A 4 -10.35 23.56 -7.54
CA PRO A 4 -11.06 22.90 -8.62
C PRO A 4 -10.91 21.38 -8.49
N LEU A 5 -11.99 20.65 -8.74
CA LEU A 5 -12.04 19.19 -8.58
C LEU A 5 -10.93 18.46 -9.36
N ALA A 6 -10.52 19.02 -10.50
CA ALA A 6 -9.38 18.55 -11.29
C ALA A 6 -8.02 18.60 -10.54
N TRP A 7 -7.80 19.58 -9.66
CA TRP A 7 -6.58 19.65 -8.86
C TRP A 7 -6.57 18.62 -7.73
N LEU A 8 -7.73 18.32 -7.13
CA LEU A 8 -7.84 17.25 -6.14
C LEU A 8 -7.57 15.88 -6.78
N VAL A 9 -8.06 15.65 -7.99
CA VAL A 9 -7.78 14.44 -8.77
C VAL A 9 -6.29 14.35 -9.14
N LEU A 10 -5.67 15.45 -9.59
CA LEU A 10 -4.24 15.47 -9.90
C LEU A 10 -3.36 15.23 -8.66
N ILE A 11 -3.72 15.79 -7.50
CA ILE A 11 -3.02 15.57 -6.24
C ILE A 11 -3.19 14.11 -5.79
N GLY A 12 -4.40 13.54 -5.94
CA GLY A 12 -4.67 12.13 -5.65
C GLY A 12 -3.85 11.20 -6.53
N ILE A 13 -3.84 11.43 -7.85
CA ILE A 13 -3.04 10.65 -8.82
C ILE A 13 -1.54 10.79 -8.52
N ALA A 14 -1.06 12.00 -8.24
CA ALA A 14 0.34 12.23 -7.91
C ALA A 14 0.74 11.54 -6.59
N GLY A 15 -0.16 11.52 -5.60
CA GLY A 15 0.05 10.82 -4.33
C GLY A 15 0.12 9.31 -4.50
N VAL A 16 -0.79 8.73 -5.31
CA VAL A 16 -0.77 7.29 -5.63
C VAL A 16 0.47 6.93 -6.44
N ALA A 17 0.83 7.74 -7.44
CA ALA A 17 2.03 7.53 -8.24
C ALA A 17 3.30 7.60 -7.38
N ALA A 18 3.39 8.57 -6.47
CA ALA A 18 4.51 8.68 -5.53
C ALA A 18 4.58 7.47 -4.58
N ALA A 19 3.45 7.00 -4.06
CA ALA A 19 3.40 5.82 -3.22
C ALA A 19 3.88 4.56 -3.96
N VAL A 20 3.41 4.35 -5.19
CA VAL A 20 3.86 3.25 -6.06
C VAL A 20 5.35 3.37 -6.38
N LEU A 21 5.83 4.58 -6.66
CA LEU A 21 7.24 4.82 -6.96
C LEU A 21 8.13 4.48 -5.76
N ILE A 22 7.69 4.85 -4.54
CA ILE A 22 8.38 4.59 -3.29
C ILE A 22 8.39 3.09 -2.99
N THR A 23 7.25 2.39 -3.06
CA THR A 23 7.18 0.95 -2.80
C THR A 23 7.95 0.13 -3.83
N THR A 24 8.00 0.60 -5.08
CA THR A 24 8.72 -0.06 -6.18
C THR A 24 10.17 0.42 -6.31
N TRP A 25 10.60 1.39 -5.50
CA TRP A 25 11.93 2.03 -5.60
C TRP A 25 13.07 1.03 -5.50
N THR A 26 12.95 0.01 -4.65
CA THR A 26 13.95 -1.07 -4.52
C THR A 26 14.14 -1.85 -5.82
N LYS A 27 13.05 -2.17 -6.52
CA LYS A 27 13.09 -2.85 -7.83
C LYS A 27 13.67 -1.95 -8.92
N VAL A 28 13.32 -0.66 -8.89
CA VAL A 28 13.87 0.35 -9.81
C VAL A 28 15.36 0.52 -9.60
N LEU A 29 15.82 0.61 -8.34
CA LEU A 29 17.23 0.74 -8.02
C LEU A 29 18.02 -0.51 -8.42
N HIS A 30 17.46 -1.70 -8.20
CA HIS A 30 18.07 -2.96 -8.60
C HIS A 30 18.22 -3.05 -10.12
N TRP A 31 17.15 -2.81 -10.88
CA TRP A 31 17.20 -2.72 -12.34
C TRP A 31 18.19 -1.65 -12.81
N ALA A 32 18.21 -0.49 -12.15
CA ALA A 32 19.10 0.60 -12.52
C ALA A 32 20.56 0.18 -12.36
N THR A 33 20.88 -0.54 -11.28
CA THR A 33 22.25 -0.97 -10.98
C THR A 33 22.71 -2.11 -11.90
N GLU A 34 21.82 -3.05 -12.23
CA GLU A 34 22.18 -4.23 -13.02
C GLU A 34 22.15 -4.01 -14.54
N SER A 35 21.30 -3.11 -15.03
CA SER A 35 21.07 -2.95 -16.47
C SER A 35 21.29 -1.52 -16.94
N PHE A 36 20.66 -0.54 -16.29
CA PHE A 36 20.65 0.83 -16.81
C PHE A 36 22.00 1.56 -16.68
N LEU A 37 22.62 1.51 -15.50
CA LEU A 37 23.91 2.17 -15.26
C LEU A 37 25.03 1.57 -16.12
N PRO A 38 25.17 0.24 -16.25
CA PRO A 38 26.11 -0.37 -17.21
C PRO A 38 25.87 0.09 -18.65
N TRP A 39 24.60 0.15 -19.08
CA TRP A 39 24.25 0.64 -20.41
C TRP A 39 24.62 2.13 -20.60
N VAL A 40 24.36 3.00 -19.61
CA VAL A 40 24.76 4.41 -19.69
C VAL A 40 26.29 4.55 -19.71
N GLU A 41 27.01 3.71 -18.97
CA GLU A 41 28.48 3.71 -18.99
C GLU A 41 29.06 3.27 -20.33
N GLU A 42 28.42 2.32 -21.00
CA GLU A 42 28.85 1.79 -22.29
C GLU A 42 28.55 2.77 -23.45
N TYR A 43 27.36 3.37 -23.47
CA TYR A 43 26.89 4.17 -24.62
C TYR A 43 26.99 5.69 -24.40
N LEU A 44 27.01 6.17 -23.15
CA LEU A 44 26.96 7.60 -22.79
C LEU A 44 27.87 7.93 -21.57
N PRO A 45 29.20 7.70 -21.68
CA PRO A 45 30.12 7.79 -20.53
C PRO A 45 30.17 9.20 -19.91
N GLU A 46 29.93 10.26 -20.69
CA GLU A 46 29.86 11.65 -20.20
C GLU A 46 28.69 11.87 -19.22
N LEU A 47 27.61 11.11 -19.36
CA LEU A 47 26.40 11.21 -18.53
C LEU A 47 26.39 10.20 -17.38
N ALA A 48 27.30 9.23 -17.36
CA ALA A 48 27.34 8.18 -16.35
C ALA A 48 27.46 8.75 -14.92
N SER A 49 28.34 9.74 -14.73
CA SER A 49 28.53 10.40 -13.43
C SER A 49 27.29 11.16 -12.97
N ALA A 50 26.67 11.93 -13.88
CA ALA A 50 25.46 12.70 -13.60
C ALA A 50 24.27 11.78 -13.27
N THR A 51 24.13 10.68 -14.00
CA THR A 51 23.08 9.68 -13.83
C THR A 51 23.21 8.96 -12.49
N ARG A 52 24.41 8.47 -12.14
CA ARG A 52 24.69 7.89 -10.81
C ARG A 52 24.37 8.88 -9.69
N SER A 53 24.77 10.14 -9.85
CA SER A 53 24.51 11.19 -8.85
C SER A 53 23.02 11.45 -8.67
N ALA A 54 22.22 11.43 -9.75
CA ALA A 54 20.77 11.57 -9.68
C ALA A 54 20.12 10.41 -8.93
N PHE A 55 20.50 9.17 -9.21
CA PHE A 55 20.00 8.00 -8.46
C PHE A 55 20.36 8.07 -6.98
N VAL A 56 21.58 8.48 -6.62
CA VAL A 56 21.99 8.68 -5.23
C VAL A 56 21.16 9.79 -4.56
N ALA A 57 20.88 10.88 -5.26
CA ALA A 57 20.09 11.98 -4.71
C ALA A 57 18.63 11.55 -4.43
N VAL A 58 18.02 10.79 -5.33
CA VAL A 58 16.66 10.27 -5.13
C VAL A 58 16.63 9.21 -4.04
N ASP A 59 17.63 8.32 -3.99
CA ASP A 59 17.71 7.28 -2.97
C ASP A 59 17.85 7.85 -1.55
N LYS A 60 18.60 8.95 -1.38
CA LYS A 60 18.70 9.68 -0.10
C LYS A 60 17.36 10.15 0.46
N VAL A 61 16.34 10.33 -0.38
CA VAL A 61 14.99 10.72 0.04
C VAL A 61 14.09 9.50 0.16
N ALA A 62 14.13 8.60 -0.83
CA ALA A 62 13.26 7.43 -0.89
C ALA A 62 13.56 6.42 0.24
N SER A 63 14.84 6.15 0.52
CA SER A 63 15.25 5.16 1.53
C SER A 63 14.79 5.52 2.96
N PRO A 64 14.95 6.76 3.46
CA PRO A 64 14.41 7.16 4.75
C PRO A 64 12.89 7.10 4.84
N VAL A 65 12.17 7.48 3.78
CA VAL A 65 10.71 7.43 3.74
C VAL A 65 10.22 5.98 3.81
N LEU A 66 10.86 5.07 3.08
CA LEU A 66 10.60 3.63 3.16
C LEU A 66 10.85 3.09 4.57
N ALA A 67 11.98 3.45 5.17
CA ALA A 67 12.31 3.03 6.54
C ALA A 67 11.29 3.53 7.57
N ALA A 68 10.88 4.80 7.47
CA ALA A 68 9.86 5.38 8.34
C ALA A 68 8.50 4.68 8.17
N THR A 69 8.13 4.36 6.92
CA THR A 69 6.89 3.64 6.60
C THR A 69 6.91 2.24 7.19
N LYS A 70 8.01 1.49 6.99
CA LYS A 70 8.19 0.15 7.58
C LYS A 70 8.12 0.19 9.11
N LYS A 71 8.75 1.19 9.74
CA LYS A 71 8.73 1.35 11.19
C LYS A 71 7.32 1.62 11.71
N ALA A 72 6.60 2.57 11.10
CA ALA A 72 5.22 2.87 11.46
C ALA A 72 4.29 1.67 11.28
N TRP A 73 4.50 0.88 10.22
CA TRP A 73 3.76 -0.36 9.99
C TRP A 73 4.07 -1.42 11.06
N TRP A 74 5.34 -1.59 11.43
CA TRP A 74 5.74 -2.53 12.47
C TRP A 74 5.13 -2.16 13.84
N GLU A 75 5.18 -0.87 14.20
CA GLU A 75 4.52 -0.36 15.40
C GLU A 75 3.01 -0.64 15.34
N LEU A 76 2.33 -0.37 14.22
CA LEU A 76 0.91 -0.70 14.06
C LEU A 76 0.63 -2.20 14.19
N ARG A 77 1.49 -3.06 13.62
CA ARG A 77 1.35 -4.52 13.65
C ARG A 77 1.38 -5.09 15.07
N GLN A 78 2.11 -4.48 15.99
CA GLN A 78 2.10 -4.95 17.40
C GLN A 78 0.73 -4.83 18.07
N TRP A 79 -0.12 -3.95 17.55
CA TRP A 79 -1.45 -3.66 18.09
C TRP A 79 -2.52 -4.39 17.31
N LEU A 80 -2.28 -4.61 16.02
CA LEU A 80 -3.20 -5.26 15.09
C LEU A 80 -2.95 -6.78 15.05
N LEU A 81 -3.82 -7.54 15.72
CA LEU A 81 -3.73 -9.01 15.75
C LEU A 81 -4.10 -9.62 14.40
N LYS A 82 -5.11 -9.04 13.74
CA LYS A 82 -5.63 -9.48 12.45
C LYS A 82 -6.44 -8.35 11.83
N GLN A 83 -6.42 -8.26 10.51
CA GLN A 83 -7.34 -7.42 9.76
C GLN A 83 -7.87 -8.18 8.55
N VAL A 84 -9.20 -8.25 8.46
CA VAL A 84 -9.92 -8.91 7.38
C VAL A 84 -10.76 -7.88 6.67
N ILE A 85 -10.69 -7.89 5.34
CA ILE A 85 -11.54 -7.06 4.49
C ILE A 85 -12.53 -7.99 3.79
N ASP A 86 -13.80 -7.79 4.09
CA ASP A 86 -14.94 -8.43 3.43
C ASP A 86 -15.58 -7.43 2.50
N ILE A 87 -15.72 -7.79 1.22
CA ILE A 87 -16.39 -6.96 0.23
C ILE A 87 -17.70 -7.65 -0.16
N GLU A 88 -18.81 -6.98 0.10
CA GLU A 88 -20.16 -7.49 -0.20
C GLU A 88 -20.92 -6.50 -1.07
N ARG A 89 -21.71 -7.01 -2.02
CA ARG A 89 -22.63 -6.17 -2.80
C ARG A 89 -23.94 -5.96 -2.04
N LEU A 90 -24.38 -4.71 -1.93
CA LEU A 90 -25.73 -4.40 -1.44
C LEU A 90 -26.75 -4.85 -2.48
N SER A 91 -27.59 -5.83 -2.10
CA SER A 91 -28.68 -6.37 -2.92
C SER A 91 -29.45 -5.27 -3.65
N ASN A 92 -29.55 -5.38 -4.98
CA ASN A 92 -30.22 -4.44 -5.89
C ASN A 92 -29.61 -3.03 -6.08
N SER A 93 -28.32 -2.81 -5.79
CA SER A 93 -27.66 -1.52 -6.09
C SER A 93 -26.29 -1.67 -6.77
N THR A 94 -25.79 -0.56 -7.34
CA THR A 94 -24.40 -0.38 -7.85
C THR A 94 -23.40 -0.10 -6.72
N ARG A 95 -23.86 -0.16 -5.45
CA ARG A 95 -23.07 0.18 -4.28
C ARG A 95 -22.52 -1.08 -3.62
N TRP A 96 -21.28 -0.99 -3.19
CA TRP A 96 -20.53 -2.06 -2.56
C TRP A 96 -20.23 -1.67 -1.13
N VAL A 97 -20.26 -2.64 -0.21
CA VAL A 97 -19.87 -2.45 1.18
C VAL A 97 -18.53 -3.12 1.37
N VAL A 98 -17.53 -2.34 1.74
CA VAL A 98 -16.27 -2.84 2.27
C VAL A 98 -16.40 -2.85 3.78
N ARG A 99 -16.46 -4.04 4.36
CA ARG A 99 -16.41 -4.26 5.80
C ARG A 99 -14.99 -4.63 6.18
N ILE A 100 -14.32 -3.71 6.85
CA ILE A 100 -12.99 -3.92 7.42
C ILE A 100 -13.17 -4.33 8.88
N THR A 101 -12.89 -5.59 9.20
CA THR A 101 -12.84 -6.08 10.57
C THR A 101 -11.39 -6.11 11.04
N SER A 102 -11.08 -5.29 12.05
CA SER A 102 -9.76 -5.27 12.70
C SER A 102 -9.89 -5.78 14.14
N TRP A 103 -8.97 -6.65 14.56
CA TRP A 103 -8.83 -7.09 15.94
C TRP A 103 -7.62 -6.39 16.55
N VAL A 104 -7.84 -5.58 17.59
CA VAL A 104 -6.84 -4.70 18.19
C VAL A 104 -6.72 -4.98 19.69
N ARG A 105 -5.52 -4.89 20.25
CA ARG A 105 -5.28 -4.98 21.70
C ARG A 105 -5.66 -3.67 22.40
N GLU A 106 -6.51 -3.71 23.42
CA GLU A 106 -6.80 -2.60 24.34
C GLU A 106 -5.93 -2.73 25.61
N GLY A 107 -5.23 -1.65 25.98
CA GLY A 107 -4.45 -1.58 27.21
C GLY A 107 -3.07 -2.26 27.13
N LEU A 108 -2.07 -1.60 27.68
CA LEU A 108 -0.66 -2.02 27.69
C LEU A 108 -0.13 -2.00 29.13
N ASP A 109 -0.92 -2.45 30.08
CA ASP A 109 -0.40 -2.68 31.43
C ASP A 109 0.28 -4.05 31.45
N ALA A 110 1.58 -4.03 31.73
CA ALA A 110 2.45 -5.21 31.76
C ALA A 110 2.04 -6.29 32.79
N PHE A 111 0.95 -6.06 33.53
CA PHE A 111 0.42 -6.91 34.57
C PHE A 111 -0.98 -7.46 34.28
N ASP A 112 -1.61 -7.09 33.15
CA ASP A 112 -2.91 -7.64 32.81
C ASP A 112 -2.78 -9.06 32.25
N THR A 113 -3.35 -10.01 32.98
CA THR A 113 -3.24 -11.45 32.69
C THR A 113 -4.08 -11.84 31.45
N GLU A 114 -5.03 -11.00 31.04
CA GLU A 114 -5.81 -11.14 29.81
C GLU A 114 -5.96 -9.79 29.11
N PRO A 115 -5.18 -9.51 28.04
CA PRO A 115 -5.34 -8.27 27.31
C PRO A 115 -6.72 -8.22 26.64
N ALA A 116 -7.49 -7.16 26.90
CA ALA A 116 -8.77 -6.96 26.25
C ALA A 116 -8.58 -6.84 24.73
N ILE A 117 -9.27 -7.67 23.94
CA ILE A 117 -9.24 -7.60 22.48
C ILE A 117 -10.48 -6.84 22.01
N ARG A 118 -10.28 -5.71 21.35
CA ARG A 118 -11.35 -4.94 20.72
C ARG A 118 -11.49 -5.32 19.25
N ARG A 119 -12.70 -5.72 18.86
CA ARG A 119 -13.09 -5.83 17.46
C ARG A 119 -13.58 -4.48 16.96
N VAL A 120 -12.91 -3.91 15.98
CA VAL A 120 -13.31 -2.68 15.29
C VAL A 120 -13.84 -3.08 13.92
N VAL A 121 -15.10 -2.77 13.64
CA VAL A 121 -15.72 -3.00 12.33
C VAL A 121 -15.95 -1.64 11.68
N THR A 122 -15.31 -1.40 10.54
CA THR A 122 -15.51 -0.20 9.72
C THR A 122 -16.22 -0.62 8.46
N GLU A 123 -17.45 -0.13 8.26
CA GLU A 123 -18.19 -0.35 7.03
C GLU A 123 -18.11 0.91 6.17
N GLN A 124 -17.61 0.76 4.96
CA GLN A 124 -17.56 1.83 3.98
C GLN A 124 -18.35 1.44 2.74
N VAL A 125 -19.27 2.30 2.33
CA VAL A 125 -19.99 2.13 1.06
C VAL A 125 -19.14 2.75 -0.05
N ILE A 126 -18.67 1.95 -0.99
CA ILE A 126 -17.88 2.39 -2.15
C ILE A 126 -18.62 2.13 -3.46
N SER A 127 -18.25 2.90 -4.49
CA SER A 127 -18.76 2.67 -5.85
C SER A 127 -18.03 1.51 -6.51
N HIS A 128 -18.59 0.97 -7.60
CA HIS A 128 -17.96 -0.12 -8.35
C HIS A 128 -16.60 0.28 -8.95
N GLU A 129 -16.40 1.56 -9.27
CA GLU A 129 -15.16 2.08 -9.87
C GLU A 129 -14.00 2.14 -8.87
N ASP A 130 -14.32 2.29 -7.58
CA ASP A 130 -13.37 2.36 -6.47
C ASP A 130 -12.95 0.98 -5.94
N LEU A 131 -13.49 -0.10 -6.53
CA LEU A 131 -13.11 -1.46 -6.14
C LEU A 131 -11.69 -1.80 -6.62
N PRO A 132 -10.90 -2.52 -5.79
CA PRO A 132 -9.62 -3.08 -6.22
C PRO A 132 -9.75 -3.86 -7.54
N GLN A 133 -8.73 -3.76 -8.40
CA GLN A 133 -8.77 -4.35 -9.73
C GLN A 133 -8.94 -5.87 -9.67
N GLU A 134 -8.32 -6.53 -8.71
CA GLU A 134 -8.39 -7.98 -8.52
C GLU A 134 -9.83 -8.42 -8.22
N VAL A 135 -10.53 -7.64 -7.38
CA VAL A 135 -11.93 -7.90 -7.00
C VAL A 135 -12.84 -7.70 -8.21
N ARG A 136 -12.61 -6.66 -9.03
CA ARG A 136 -13.37 -6.42 -10.27
C ARG A 136 -13.14 -7.52 -11.30
N GLU A 137 -11.90 -7.94 -11.51
CA GLU A 137 -11.56 -9.01 -12.45
C GLU A 137 -12.14 -10.35 -12.03
N GLN A 138 -12.08 -10.67 -10.75
CA GLN A 138 -12.67 -11.89 -10.20
C GLN A 138 -14.19 -11.84 -10.29
N LEU A 139 -14.81 -10.68 -10.04
CA LEU A 139 -16.24 -10.48 -10.23
C LEU A 139 -16.68 -10.75 -11.68
N LEU A 140 -15.89 -10.29 -12.65
CA LEU A 140 -16.13 -10.54 -14.07
C LEU A 140 -15.96 -12.03 -14.44
N ARG A 141 -15.09 -12.76 -13.73
CA ARG A 141 -14.79 -14.17 -14.01
C ARG A 141 -15.76 -15.16 -13.37
N THR A 142 -16.13 -14.97 -12.10
CA THR A 142 -16.92 -15.95 -11.33
C THR A 142 -18.34 -15.50 -11.02
N GLY A 143 -18.67 -14.21 -11.20
CA GLY A 143 -20.00 -13.66 -10.88
C GLY A 143 -20.31 -13.60 -9.38
N THR A 144 -19.39 -14.03 -8.52
CA THR A 144 -19.58 -14.08 -7.06
C THR A 144 -19.12 -12.78 -6.41
N ALA A 145 -20.02 -12.12 -5.69
CA ALA A 145 -19.86 -10.76 -5.15
C ALA A 145 -19.32 -10.70 -3.71
N SER A 146 -18.70 -11.78 -3.22
CA SER A 146 -18.13 -11.85 -1.88
C SER A 146 -16.66 -12.25 -1.98
N HIS A 147 -15.78 -11.36 -1.52
CA HIS A 147 -14.35 -11.63 -1.43
C HIS A 147 -13.83 -11.23 -0.05
N THR A 148 -13.13 -12.17 0.58
CA THR A 148 -12.50 -11.98 1.89
C THR A 148 -11.01 -12.14 1.72
N PHE A 149 -10.22 -11.17 2.19
CA PHE A 149 -8.77 -11.32 2.24
C PHE A 149 -8.18 -10.81 3.56
N ASP A 150 -7.08 -11.43 3.98
CA ASP A 150 -6.30 -10.97 5.14
C ASP A 150 -5.42 -9.79 4.71
N ALA A 151 -5.83 -8.59 5.11
CA ALA A 151 -5.15 -7.36 4.74
C ALA A 151 -3.77 -7.24 5.40
N THR A 152 -3.58 -7.90 6.55
CA THR A 152 -2.30 -7.94 7.27
C THR A 152 -1.26 -8.67 6.42
N ALA A 153 -1.61 -9.86 5.93
CA ALA A 153 -0.71 -10.70 5.15
C ALA A 153 -0.31 -10.05 3.81
N VAL A 154 -1.25 -9.39 3.13
CA VAL A 154 -0.99 -8.67 1.88
C VAL A 154 -0.03 -7.51 2.11
N ARG A 155 -0.19 -6.76 3.19
CA ARG A 155 0.72 -5.63 3.48
C ARG A 155 2.10 -6.05 3.95
N ASP A 156 2.19 -7.18 4.66
CA ASP A 156 3.48 -7.75 5.05
C ASP A 156 4.33 -8.17 3.84
N SER A 157 3.70 -8.76 2.80
CA SER A 157 4.41 -9.13 1.57
C SER A 157 4.84 -7.92 0.74
N GLU A 158 4.00 -6.89 0.63
CA GLU A 158 4.35 -5.63 -0.07
C GLU A 158 5.52 -4.89 0.58
N LEU A 159 5.60 -4.88 1.91
CA LEU A 159 6.67 -4.21 2.65
C LEU A 159 7.94 -5.07 2.79
N GLY A 160 7.91 -6.32 2.31
CA GLY A 160 8.99 -7.29 2.46
C GLY A 160 9.28 -7.57 3.94
N LEU A 161 8.24 -7.69 4.75
CA LEU A 161 8.28 -8.02 6.18
C LEU A 161 7.97 -9.51 6.44
N GLU A 162 8.00 -10.32 5.37
CA GLU A 162 7.92 -11.78 5.45
C GLU A 162 9.08 -12.29 6.30
N THR A 163 8.76 -12.93 7.42
CA THR A 163 9.68 -13.74 8.24
C THR A 163 9.74 -15.15 7.72
#